data_AF-A0A661Q840-F1
#
_entry.id   AF-A0A661Q840-F1
#
_cell.length_a   1.000
_cell.length_b   1.000
_cell.length_c   1.000
_cell.angle_alpha   90.00
_cell.angle_beta   90.00
_cell.angle_gamma   90.00
#
_symmetry.space_group_name_H-M   'P 1'
#
loop_
_entity.id
_entity.type
_entity.pdbx_description
1 polymer ?
#
loop_
_entity_poly.entity_id
_entity_poly.type
_entity_poly.pdbx_seq_one_letter_code
_entity_poly.pdbx_strand_id
1 'polypeptide(L)'
;MKTEFSPTWILFASGNSVKIELSLYDPAADRNRPITAYIVSDVGSDVASSASRAAETVFKIAHTHKLAPPPTVAGFDLQGLTSGSQIAGRSSGLALALALAKRLWPQH
;
A
#
# COMPACT_ATOMS: atom_id res chain seq x y z
N MET A 1 -21.05 -5.56 7.49
CA MET A 1 -20.10 -5.16 8.55
C MET A 1 -19.05 -4.26 7.93
N LYS A 2 -18.91 -3.00 8.38
CA LYS A 2 -17.75 -2.17 8.04
C LYS A 2 -16.63 -2.59 8.98
N THR A 3 -15.65 -3.34 8.50
CA THR A 3 -14.42 -3.61 9.26
C THR A 3 -13.67 -2.29 9.34
N GLU A 4 -13.67 -1.65 10.52
CA GLU A 4 -12.90 -0.42 10.74
C GLU A 4 -11.42 -0.78 10.84
N PHE A 5 -10.68 -0.57 9.75
CA PHE A 5 -9.22 -0.70 9.78
C PHE A 5 -8.65 0.55 10.45
N SER A 6 -7.81 0.35 11.47
CA SER A 6 -7.05 1.47 12.03
C SER A 6 -6.21 2.12 10.93
N PRO A 7 -6.30 3.45 10.75
CA PRO A 7 -5.61 4.14 9.69
C PRO A 7 -4.10 3.92 9.82
N THR A 8 -3.44 3.66 8.69
CA THR A 8 -1.98 3.53 8.65
C THR A 8 -1.41 4.86 8.20
N TRP A 9 -0.39 5.33 8.90
CA TRP A 9 0.20 6.65 8.67
C TRP A 9 1.62 6.51 8.16
N ILE A 10 2.01 7.36 7.22
CA ILE A 10 3.41 7.59 6.88
C ILE A 10 3.87 8.79 7.69
N LEU A 11 4.91 8.60 8.50
CA LEU A 11 5.59 9.67 9.21
C LEU A 11 6.79 10.14 8.39
N PHE A 12 6.90 11.45 8.22
CA PHE A 12 8.03 12.08 7.55
C PHE A 12 9.00 12.67 8.56
N ALA A 13 10.28 12.71 8.19
CA ALA A 13 11.32 13.34 9.00
C ALA A 13 11.05 14.84 9.25
N SER A 14 10.23 15.48 8.40
CA SER A 14 9.78 16.86 8.57
C SER A 14 8.76 17.06 9.70
N GLY A 15 8.30 15.99 10.37
CA GLY A 15 7.22 16.04 11.36
C GLY A 15 5.82 15.98 10.75
N ASN A 16 5.71 15.98 9.42
CA ASN A 16 4.43 15.79 8.73
C ASN A 16 4.00 14.33 8.77
N SER A 17 2.70 14.09 8.73
CA SER A 17 2.11 12.76 8.59
C SER A 17 1.04 12.73 7.50
N VAL A 18 0.94 11.61 6.81
CA VAL A 18 -0.13 11.38 5.83
C VAL A 18 -0.81 10.07 6.11
N LYS A 19 -2.13 10.07 5.94
CA LYS A 19 -2.96 8.89 6.12
C LYS A 19 -2.97 8.10 4.82
N ILE A 20 -2.70 6.81 4.92
CA ILE A 20 -2.81 5.87 3.81
C ILE A 20 -4.23 5.30 3.82
N GLU A 21 -4.97 5.59 2.77
CA GLU A 21 -6.18 4.85 2.43
C GLU A 21 -5.87 3.80 1.37
N LEU A 22 -6.36 2.59 1.57
CA LEU A 22 -6.07 1.46 0.70
C LEU A 22 -7.37 0.90 0.15
N SER A 23 -7.43 0.81 -1.17
CA SER A 23 -8.49 0.14 -1.91
C SER A 23 -7.93 -1.09 -2.62
N LEU A 24 -8.69 -2.19 -2.56
CA LEU A 24 -8.37 -3.43 -3.26
C LEU A 24 -9.37 -3.63 -4.39
N TYR A 25 -8.86 -4.05 -5.54
CA TYR A 25 -9.64 -4.27 -6.75
C TYR A 25 -9.27 -5.62 -7.35
N ASP A 26 -10.22 -6.23 -8.04
CA ASP A 26 -9.94 -7.40 -8.85
C ASP A 26 -9.07 -6.99 -10.05
N PRO A 27 -8.02 -7.75 -10.39
CA PRO A 27 -7.24 -7.50 -11.58
C PRO A 27 -8.09 -7.72 -12.82
N ALA A 28 -7.83 -6.91 -13.85
CA ALA A 28 -8.31 -7.23 -15.20
C ALA A 28 -7.79 -8.62 -15.61
N ALA A 29 -8.62 -9.37 -16.33
CA ALA A 29 -8.42 -10.80 -16.64
C ALA A 29 -7.05 -11.16 -17.24
N ASP A 30 -6.35 -10.20 -17.86
CA ASP A 30 -5.05 -10.41 -18.52
C ASP A 30 -3.81 -10.09 -17.65
N ARG A 31 -3.97 -9.84 -16.34
CA ARG A 31 -2.80 -9.52 -15.50
C ARG A 31 -2.16 -10.78 -14.91
N ASN A 32 -0.96 -11.08 -15.41
CA ASN A 32 -0.13 -12.20 -14.96
C ASN A 32 0.61 -11.96 -13.62
N ARG A 33 0.39 -10.82 -12.95
CA ARG A 33 1.04 -10.48 -11.68
C ARG A 33 0.13 -10.79 -10.50
N PRO A 34 0.60 -11.53 -9.48
CA PRO A 34 -0.24 -11.92 -8.34
C PRO A 34 -0.61 -10.74 -7.44
N ILE A 35 0.17 -9.67 -7.43
CA ILE A 35 -0.26 -8.41 -6.82
C ILE A 35 0.31 -7.24 -7.61
N THR A 36 -0.52 -6.22 -7.85
CA THR A 36 -0.10 -4.98 -8.50
C THR A 36 -0.44 -3.81 -7.59
N ALA A 37 0.50 -2.91 -7.32
CA ALA A 37 0.28 -1.74 -6.48
C ALA A 37 0.55 -0.45 -7.22
N TYR A 38 -0.26 0.57 -6.96
CA TYR A 38 -0.13 1.91 -7.52
C TYR A 38 -0.48 2.95 -6.46
N ILE A 39 0.13 4.13 -6.59
CA ILE A 39 -0.29 5.30 -5.82
C ILE A 39 -1.35 6.03 -6.65
N VAL A 40 -2.48 6.34 -6.03
CA VAL A 40 -3.60 7.08 -6.66
C VAL A 40 -3.31 8.57 -6.64
N SER A 41 -2.68 9.07 -5.57
CA SER A 41 -2.35 10.48 -5.39
C SER A 41 -1.19 10.92 -6.28
N ASP A 42 -1.19 12.19 -6.70
CA ASP A 42 -0.12 12.78 -7.48
C ASP A 42 1.12 13.07 -6.60
N VAL A 43 1.98 12.06 -6.49
CA VAL A 43 3.22 12.08 -5.71
C VAL A 43 4.41 11.72 -6.59
N GLY A 44 5.61 12.13 -6.19
CA GLY A 44 6.84 11.83 -6.90
C GLY A 44 7.05 10.32 -7.17
N SER A 45 7.74 10.01 -8.28
CA SER A 45 7.99 8.65 -8.80
C SER A 45 8.60 7.66 -7.79
N ASP A 46 9.30 8.17 -6.78
CA ASP A 46 9.97 7.37 -5.75
C ASP A 46 8.99 6.59 -4.86
N VAL A 47 7.80 7.15 -4.65
CA VAL A 47 6.76 6.52 -3.82
C VAL A 47 6.07 5.38 -4.59
N ALA A 48 5.85 5.54 -5.89
CA ALA A 48 5.25 4.49 -6.74
C ALA A 48 6.12 3.22 -6.78
N SER A 49 7.44 3.39 -6.88
CA SER A 49 8.40 2.27 -6.79
C SER A 49 8.36 1.58 -5.43
N SER A 50 8.21 2.36 -4.35
CA SER A 50 8.07 1.85 -3.00
C SER A 50 6.77 1.05 -2.80
N ALA A 51 5.66 1.48 -3.39
CA ALA A 51 4.38 0.76 -3.35
C ALA A 51 4.47 -0.61 -4.03
N SER A 52 5.11 -0.67 -5.21
CA SER A 52 5.31 -1.93 -5.94
C SER A 52 6.13 -2.93 -5.11
N ARG A 53 7.24 -2.48 -4.50
CA ARG A 53 8.08 -3.31 -3.64
C ARG A 53 7.34 -3.76 -2.38
N ALA A 54 6.59 -2.86 -1.74
CA ALA A 54 5.79 -3.18 -0.57
C ALA A 54 4.78 -4.30 -0.86
N ALA A 55 4.08 -4.21 -1.99
CA ALA A 55 3.13 -5.24 -2.40
C ALA A 55 3.81 -6.59 -2.68
N GLU A 56 4.94 -6.59 -3.39
CA GLU A 56 5.71 -7.80 -3.63
C GLU A 56 6.20 -8.45 -2.34
N THR A 57 6.69 -7.66 -1.37
CA THR A 57 7.11 -8.15 -0.06
C THR A 57 5.95 -8.78 0.70
N VAL A 58 4.81 -8.10 0.78
CA VAL A 58 3.62 -8.63 1.46
C VAL A 58 3.16 -9.93 0.81
N PHE A 59 3.14 -10.00 -0.52
CA PHE A 59 2.78 -11.22 -1.23
C PHE A 59 3.78 -12.36 -0.99
N LYS A 60 5.09 -12.09 -0.98
CA LYS A 60 6.10 -13.12 -0.67
C LYS A 60 5.90 -13.68 0.73
N ILE A 61 5.71 -12.82 1.73
CA ILE A 61 5.43 -13.24 3.12
C ILE A 61 4.13 -14.05 3.15
N ALA A 62 3.06 -13.56 2.54
CA ALA A 62 1.78 -14.26 2.42
C ALA A 62 1.95 -15.67 1.87
N HIS A 63 2.69 -15.79 0.77
CA HIS A 63 2.95 -17.04 0.07
C HIS A 63 3.75 -18.01 0.94
N THR A 64 4.79 -17.54 1.63
CA THR A 64 5.57 -18.35 2.59
C THR A 64 4.69 -18.95 3.68
N HIS A 65 3.67 -18.20 4.13
CA HIS A 65 2.72 -18.66 5.15
C HIS A 65 1.48 -19.37 4.59
N LYS A 66 1.38 -19.62 3.26
CA LYS A 66 0.19 -20.17 2.58
C LYS A 66 -1.08 -19.35 2.81
N LEU A 67 -0.93 -18.04 3.02
CA LEU A 67 -2.00 -17.05 3.19
C LEU A 67 -2.05 -16.05 2.03
N ALA A 68 -1.50 -16.43 0.87
CA ALA A 68 -1.49 -15.60 -0.34
C ALA A 68 -2.93 -15.26 -0.75
N PRO A 69 -3.28 -13.96 -0.86
CA PRO A 69 -4.57 -13.59 -1.42
C PRO A 69 -4.63 -13.98 -2.91
N PRO A 70 -5.84 -14.07 -3.50
CA PRO A 70 -5.98 -14.17 -4.95
C PRO A 70 -5.30 -12.96 -5.64
N PRO A 71 -5.02 -13.06 -6.94
CA PRO A 71 -4.52 -11.93 -7.72
C PRO A 71 -5.27 -10.64 -7.39
N THR A 72 -4.58 -9.61 -6.93
CA THR A 72 -5.21 -8.37 -6.41
C THR A 72 -4.50 -7.11 -6.89
N VAL A 73 -5.27 -6.06 -7.11
CA VAL A 73 -4.79 -4.72 -7.45
C VAL A 73 -4.98 -3.80 -6.25
N ALA A 74 -3.90 -3.23 -5.71
CA ALA A 74 -3.86 -2.38 -4.53
C ALA A 74 -3.63 -0.91 -4.91
N GLY A 75 -4.64 -0.07 -4.68
CA GLY A 75 -4.55 1.38 -4.85
C GLY A 75 -4.31 2.06 -3.51
N PHE A 76 -3.17 2.73 -3.38
CA PHE A 76 -2.81 3.50 -2.20
C PHE A 76 -3.09 4.99 -2.44
N ASP A 77 -3.93 5.57 -1.60
CA ASP A 77 -4.22 7.00 -1.60
C ASP A 77 -3.64 7.65 -0.35
N LEU A 78 -2.80 8.66 -0.55
CA LEU A 78 -2.08 9.39 0.48
C LEU A 78 -2.81 10.69 0.78
N GLN A 79 -3.70 10.62 1.76
CA GLN A 79 -4.53 11.73 2.21
C GLN A 79 -3.71 12.74 3.02
N GLY A 80 -3.96 14.02 2.76
CA GLY A 80 -3.31 15.15 3.45
C GLY A 80 -2.01 15.64 2.82
N LEU A 81 -1.64 15.16 1.63
CA LEU A 81 -0.56 15.76 0.83
C LEU A 81 -1.09 16.93 0.00
N THR A 82 -0.41 18.06 0.07
CA THR A 82 -0.48 19.07 -0.99
C THR A 82 0.19 18.52 -2.25
N SER A 83 -0.45 18.68 -3.41
CA SER A 83 0.09 18.25 -4.71
C SER A 83 1.54 18.71 -4.89
N GLY A 84 2.41 17.81 -5.33
CA GLY A 84 3.84 18.10 -5.54
C GLY A 84 4.72 18.02 -4.27
N SER A 85 4.17 17.65 -3.12
CA SER A 85 4.96 17.42 -1.90
C SER A 85 5.98 16.29 -2.11
N GLN A 86 7.26 16.57 -1.86
CA GLN A 86 8.30 15.55 -1.91
C GLN A 86 8.28 14.67 -0.66
N ILE A 87 8.06 13.38 -0.87
CA ILE A 87 8.19 12.36 0.15
C ILE A 87 9.62 11.81 0.12
N ALA A 88 10.39 12.01 1.18
CA ALA A 88 11.70 11.38 1.34
C ALA A 88 11.54 9.84 1.49
N GLY A 89 11.69 9.13 0.37
CA GLY A 89 11.17 7.78 0.13
C GLY A 89 11.97 6.61 0.70
N ARG A 90 12.16 6.52 2.03
CA ARG A 90 12.60 5.25 2.67
C ARG A 90 11.64 4.71 3.74
N SER A 91 10.93 5.58 4.47
CA SER A 91 9.93 5.16 5.45
C SER A 91 8.58 4.78 4.82
N SER A 92 8.31 5.21 3.59
CA SER A 92 7.05 4.97 2.88
C SER A 92 6.82 3.48 2.58
N GLY A 93 7.85 2.74 2.17
CA GLY A 93 7.72 1.32 1.79
C GLY A 93 7.17 0.45 2.93
N LEU A 94 7.66 0.63 4.15
CA LEU A 94 7.19 -0.13 5.31
C LEU A 94 5.74 0.23 5.65
N ALA A 95 5.39 1.51 5.66
CA ALA A 95 4.04 1.97 5.97
C ALA A 95 3.02 1.45 4.94
N LEU A 96 3.37 1.46 3.65
CA LEU A 96 2.55 0.87 2.57
C LEU A 96 2.40 -0.64 2.75
N ALA A 97 3.48 -1.35 3.09
CA ALA A 97 3.43 -2.80 3.33
C ALA A 97 2.51 -3.14 4.52
N LEU A 98 2.60 -2.38 5.62
CA LEU A 98 1.74 -2.55 6.79
C LEU A 98 0.28 -2.26 6.48
N ALA A 99 -0.02 -1.20 5.72
CA ALA A 99 -1.38 -0.88 5.30
C ALA A 99 -1.99 -2.01 4.48
N LEU A 100 -1.22 -2.58 3.55
CA LEU A 100 -1.65 -3.71 2.74
C LEU A 100 -1.82 -4.99 3.54
N ALA A 101 -0.86 -5.33 4.39
CA ALA A 101 -0.93 -6.51 5.25
C ALA A 101 -2.16 -6.46 6.18
N LYS A 102 -2.42 -5.31 6.82
CA LYS A 102 -3.63 -5.13 7.65
C LYS A 102 -4.92 -5.36 6.89
N ARG A 103 -4.98 -4.95 5.62
CA ARG A 103 -6.19 -5.09 4.81
C ARG A 103 -6.42 -6.51 4.32
N LEU A 104 -5.35 -7.22 4.00
CA LEU A 104 -5.38 -8.62 3.58
C LEU A 104 -5.65 -9.56 4.76
N TRP A 105 -5.11 -9.23 5.94
CA TRP A 105 -5.32 -9.97 7.18
C TRP A 105 -5.82 -9.03 8.28
N PRO A 106 -7.13 -8.75 8.32
CA PRO A 106 -7.73 -8.12 9.48
C PRO A 106 -7.43 -9.04 10.66
N GLN A 107 -6.72 -8.56 11.68
CA GLN A 107 -6.44 -9.37 12.86
C GLN A 107 -7.76 -9.93 13.41
N HIS A 108 -7.79 -11.25 13.63
CA HIS A 108 -8.86 -11.93 14.37
C HIS A 108 -8.87 -11.47 15.83
#